data_AF-A0A835ZGH9-F1
#
_entry.id   AF-A0A835ZGH9-F1
#
_cell.length_a   1.000
_cell.length_b   1.000
_cell.length_c   1.000
_cell.angle_alpha   90.00
_cell.angle_beta   90.00
_cell.angle_gamma   90.00
#
_symmetry.space_group_name_H-M   'P 1'
#
loop_
_entity.id
_entity.type
_entity.pdbx_description
1 polymer ?
#
loop_
_entity_poly.entity_id
_entity_poly.type
_entity_poly.pdbx_seq_one_letter_code
_entity_poly.pdbx_strand_id
1 'polypeptide(L)'
;CREHKTGDMQDVSHKRCMQCRLKIPKFGTEDGRPTHCGDCKTADMRDVGNSKCKACRLKQPIFGTEEGHPTHCGDCKTADMRDVISRMCEGCSLKRPSFGVKDGSPTHCGDCKTAVMRDVAHNKCEACGLKTPTFGMEDGSPTHCGDCKTADMSDVRNNKCKDCGLKQPSFGTEEGDPTHCGDCKTSNMRNVVSILCERCGLKTPSFGVEDGRPSHCGDCKTADMRDVANKTC
;
A
#
# COMPACT_ATOMS: atom_id res chain seq x y z
N CYS A 1 -0.56 -4.13 -24.12
CA CYS A 1 -1.42 -5.30 -24.38
C CYS A 1 -0.61 -6.34 -25.16
N ARG A 2 -1.10 -7.59 -25.26
CA ARG A 2 -0.39 -8.67 -25.98
C ARG A 2 -0.16 -8.35 -27.46
N GLU A 3 -1.01 -7.52 -28.05
CA GLU A 3 -0.98 -7.11 -29.45
C GLU A 3 0.04 -5.99 -29.76
N HIS A 4 0.52 -5.26 -28.75
CA HIS A 4 1.51 -4.18 -28.90
C HIS A 4 2.88 -4.52 -28.30
N LYS A 5 3.12 -5.78 -27.93
CA LYS A 5 4.36 -6.22 -27.26
C LYS A 5 5.50 -6.33 -28.28
N THR A 6 6.47 -5.42 -28.24
CA THR A 6 7.76 -5.58 -28.94
C THR A 6 8.70 -6.50 -28.15
N GLY A 7 9.76 -7.02 -28.78
CA GLY A 7 10.67 -8.02 -28.19
C GLY A 7 11.26 -7.63 -26.83
N ASP A 8 11.43 -6.33 -26.58
CA ASP A 8 12.04 -5.79 -25.37
C ASP A 8 11.01 -5.39 -24.29
N MET A 9 9.70 -5.46 -24.59
CA MET A 9 8.65 -5.06 -23.66
C MET A 9 8.37 -6.13 -22.61
N GLN A 10 8.64 -5.79 -21.35
CA GLN A 10 8.41 -6.65 -20.18
C GLN A 10 7.04 -6.40 -19.55
N ASP A 11 6.42 -7.49 -19.11
CA ASP A 11 5.15 -7.49 -18.39
C ASP A 11 5.38 -6.99 -16.96
N VAL A 12 5.10 -5.72 -16.71
CA VAL A 12 5.23 -5.07 -15.39
C VAL A 12 4.07 -5.40 -14.44
N SER A 13 2.98 -5.97 -14.96
CA SER A 13 1.77 -6.27 -14.19
C SER A 13 1.86 -7.65 -13.53
N HIS A 14 2.45 -8.64 -14.21
CA HIS A 14 2.64 -9.97 -13.68
C HIS A 14 4.07 -10.18 -13.20
N LYS A 15 4.24 -10.35 -11.89
CA LYS A 15 5.54 -10.65 -11.27
C LYS A 15 6.20 -11.85 -11.98
N ARG A 16 7.43 -11.65 -12.49
CA ARG A 16 8.27 -12.69 -13.08
C ARG A 16 9.49 -12.95 -12.20
N CYS A 17 10.06 -14.14 -12.35
CA CYS A 17 11.33 -14.51 -11.76
C CYS A 17 12.40 -13.48 -12.12
N MET A 18 13.13 -12.97 -11.12
CA MET A 18 14.15 -11.95 -11.32
C MET A 18 15.29 -12.44 -12.24
N GLN A 19 15.64 -13.72 -12.15
CA GLN A 19 16.71 -14.32 -12.94
C GLN A 19 16.29 -14.65 -14.38
N CYS A 20 15.28 -15.51 -14.56
CA CYS A 20 14.94 -15.99 -15.90
C CYS A 20 13.86 -15.17 -16.62
N ARG A 21 13.10 -14.33 -15.89
CA ARG A 21 11.96 -13.54 -16.41
C ARG A 21 10.84 -14.32 -17.12
N LEU A 22 10.93 -15.65 -17.18
CA LEU A 22 9.98 -16.52 -17.89
C LEU A 22 8.89 -17.09 -16.98
N LYS A 23 9.22 -17.38 -15.72
CA LYS A 23 8.34 -18.11 -14.78
C LYS A 23 7.81 -17.21 -13.67
N ILE A 24 6.64 -17.53 -13.12
CA ILE A 24 6.10 -16.85 -11.92
C ILE A 24 7.00 -17.19 -10.73
N PRO A 25 7.48 -16.19 -9.98
CA PRO A 25 8.32 -16.45 -8.83
C PRO A 25 7.48 -17.05 -7.69
N LYS A 26 8.06 -18.01 -6.99
CA LYS A 26 7.50 -18.65 -5.79
C LYS A 26 8.50 -18.73 -4.64
N PHE A 27 9.78 -18.50 -4.90
CA PHE A 27 10.88 -18.67 -3.95
C PHE A 27 11.48 -17.32 -3.54
N GLY A 28 11.92 -17.18 -2.29
CA GLY A 28 12.55 -15.96 -1.75
C GLY A 28 13.26 -16.20 -0.41
N THR A 29 14.05 -15.23 0.04
CA THR A 29 14.97 -15.33 1.20
C THR A 29 14.41 -14.62 2.44
N GLU A 30 14.23 -13.30 2.40
CA GLU A 30 14.13 -12.48 3.62
C GLU A 30 12.70 -12.02 3.96
N ASP A 31 11.88 -11.56 3.00
CA ASP A 31 10.60 -10.90 3.35
C ASP A 31 9.33 -11.73 3.12
N GLY A 32 9.46 -13.03 2.80
CA GLY A 32 8.33 -13.82 2.32
C GLY A 32 7.83 -13.38 0.93
N ARG A 33 8.52 -12.44 0.27
CA ARG A 33 8.23 -12.00 -1.09
C ARG A 33 8.83 -12.98 -2.10
N PRO A 34 8.03 -13.54 -3.04
CA PRO A 34 8.56 -14.40 -4.07
C PRO A 34 9.33 -13.58 -5.11
N THR A 35 10.60 -13.91 -5.31
CA THR A 35 11.54 -13.26 -6.26
C THR A 35 12.04 -14.21 -7.35
N HIS A 36 12.19 -15.50 -7.04
CA HIS A 36 12.75 -16.51 -7.94
C HIS A 36 11.76 -17.64 -8.25
N CYS A 37 11.88 -18.27 -9.41
CA CYS A 37 11.16 -19.51 -9.71
C CYS A 37 11.93 -20.73 -9.18
N GLY A 38 11.29 -21.91 -9.22
CA GLY A 38 11.90 -23.15 -8.71
C GLY A 38 13.22 -23.55 -9.36
N ASP A 39 13.43 -23.17 -10.63
CA ASP A 39 14.66 -23.47 -11.37
C ASP A 39 15.77 -22.46 -11.10
N CYS A 40 15.42 -21.26 -10.62
CA CYS A 40 16.36 -20.18 -10.35
C CYS A 40 16.54 -19.92 -8.85
N LYS A 41 16.04 -20.81 -7.99
CA LYS A 41 16.21 -20.67 -6.55
C LYS A 41 17.65 -20.99 -6.16
N THR A 42 18.20 -20.26 -5.19
CA THR A 42 19.45 -20.60 -4.51
C THR A 42 19.15 -21.45 -3.26
N ALA A 43 20.19 -22.01 -2.63
CA ALA A 43 20.04 -22.92 -1.49
C ALA A 43 19.38 -22.27 -0.26
N ASP A 44 19.56 -20.96 -0.11
CA ASP A 44 19.00 -20.09 0.93
C ASP A 44 17.54 -19.67 0.65
N MET A 45 17.02 -19.89 -0.56
CA MET A 45 15.65 -19.53 -0.94
C MET A 45 14.62 -20.60 -0.58
N ARG A 46 13.55 -20.20 0.09
CA ARG A 46 12.40 -21.05 0.44
C ARG A 46 11.19 -20.76 -0.45
N ASP A 47 10.31 -21.74 -0.63
CA ASP A 47 8.99 -21.51 -1.26
C ASP A 47 8.15 -20.63 -0.32
N VAL A 48 7.96 -19.38 -0.73
CA VAL A 48 7.15 -18.37 -0.04
C VAL A 48 5.79 -18.19 -0.70
N GLY A 49 5.62 -18.63 -1.95
CA GLY A 49 4.33 -18.63 -2.64
C GLY A 49 3.39 -19.72 -2.12
N ASN A 50 3.95 -20.84 -1.63
CA ASN A 50 3.24 -21.93 -0.97
C ASN A 50 3.91 -22.26 0.36
N SER A 51 4.03 -21.26 1.24
CA SER A 51 4.66 -21.43 2.54
C SER A 51 4.03 -22.59 3.32
N LYS A 52 4.85 -23.51 3.81
CA LYS A 52 4.44 -24.56 4.74
C LYS A 52 5.07 -24.33 6.11
N CYS A 53 4.46 -24.84 7.16
CA CYS A 53 5.00 -24.84 8.51
C CYS A 53 6.47 -25.27 8.51
N LYS A 54 7.35 -24.48 9.13
CA LYS A 54 8.80 -24.74 9.17
C LYS A 54 9.13 -26.08 9.85
N ALA A 55 8.37 -26.47 10.88
CA ALA A 55 8.58 -27.69 11.63
C ALA A 55 8.01 -28.94 10.93
N CYS A 56 6.70 -28.98 10.66
CA CYS A 56 6.07 -30.20 10.14
C CYS A 56 6.03 -30.30 8.61
N ARG A 57 6.17 -29.18 7.87
CA ARG A 57 6.06 -29.13 6.39
C ARG A 57 4.73 -29.66 5.81
N LEU A 58 3.71 -29.86 6.64
CA LEU A 58 2.41 -30.41 6.21
C LEU A 58 1.31 -29.35 6.13
N LYS A 59 1.23 -28.44 7.11
CA LYS A 59 0.14 -27.46 7.25
C LYS A 59 0.60 -26.05 6.84
N GLN A 60 -0.35 -25.20 6.45
CA GLN A 60 -0.11 -23.77 6.25
C GLN A 60 0.28 -23.13 7.60
N PRO A 61 1.33 -22.29 7.64
CA PRO A 61 1.69 -21.60 8.85
C PRO A 61 0.68 -20.47 9.11
N ILE A 62 0.29 -20.31 10.38
CA ILE A 62 -0.56 -19.20 10.85
C ILE A 62 0.04 -18.51 12.09
N PHE A 63 0.97 -19.18 12.78
CA PHE A 63 1.66 -18.68 13.97
C PHE A 63 3.05 -18.13 13.63
N GLY A 64 3.45 -17.04 14.27
CA GLY A 64 4.77 -16.41 14.11
C GLY A 64 5.16 -15.56 15.32
N THR A 65 6.40 -15.09 15.33
CA THR A 65 6.88 -14.07 16.26
C THR A 65 6.47 -12.67 15.75
N GLU A 66 6.66 -11.63 16.56
CA GLU A 66 6.01 -10.32 16.39
C GLU A 66 6.13 -9.63 15.03
N GLU A 67 7.08 -10.06 14.18
CA GLU A 67 7.33 -9.60 12.80
C GLU A 67 6.21 -9.91 11.80
N GLY A 68 5.07 -10.46 12.24
CA GLY A 68 3.86 -10.60 11.41
C GLY A 68 3.93 -11.68 10.33
N HIS A 69 5.06 -12.38 10.21
CA HIS A 69 5.26 -13.45 9.24
C HIS A 69 4.91 -14.82 9.85
N PRO A 70 3.90 -15.54 9.31
CA PRO A 70 3.56 -16.87 9.81
C PRO A 70 4.65 -17.87 9.42
N THR A 71 5.17 -18.59 10.41
CA THR A 71 6.24 -19.60 10.24
C THR A 71 5.84 -20.99 10.70
N HIS A 72 4.91 -21.12 11.64
CA HIS A 72 4.49 -22.39 12.26
C HIS A 72 2.98 -22.59 12.14
N CYS A 73 2.55 -23.85 12.09
CA CYS A 73 1.13 -24.19 12.23
C CYS A 73 0.75 -24.31 13.71
N GLY A 74 -0.55 -24.44 14.00
CA GLY A 74 -1.05 -24.53 15.38
C GLY A 74 -0.45 -25.67 16.21
N ASP A 75 -0.12 -26.80 15.57
CA ASP A 75 0.48 -27.95 16.28
C ASP A 75 1.99 -27.80 16.50
N CYS A 76 2.63 -26.83 15.84
CA CYS A 76 4.08 -26.63 15.89
C CYS A 76 4.46 -25.26 16.46
N LYS A 77 3.51 -24.52 17.02
CA LYS A 77 3.80 -23.22 17.65
C LYS A 77 4.56 -23.43 18.96
N THR A 78 5.47 -22.51 19.27
CA THR A 78 6.09 -22.39 20.58
C THR A 78 5.33 -21.37 21.44
N ALA A 79 5.63 -21.30 22.74
CA ALA A 79 4.90 -20.44 23.68
C ALA A 79 5.01 -18.94 23.36
N ASP A 80 6.08 -18.52 22.69
CA ASP A 80 6.35 -17.16 22.23
C ASP A 80 5.65 -16.80 20.90
N MET A 81 5.04 -17.77 20.21
CA MET A 81 4.40 -17.54 18.92
C MET A 81 2.90 -17.23 19.06
N ARG A 82 2.46 -16.18 18.36
CA ARG A 82 1.06 -15.77 18.28
C ARG A 82 0.48 -16.03 16.89
N ASP A 83 -0.84 -16.14 16.80
CA ASP A 83 -1.51 -16.15 15.49
C ASP A 83 -1.34 -14.76 14.86
N VAL A 84 -0.55 -14.69 13.80
CA VAL A 84 -0.21 -13.44 13.10
C VAL A 84 -1.14 -13.16 11.92
N ILE A 85 -1.96 -14.15 11.53
CA ILE A 85 -2.95 -14.01 10.46
C ILE A 85 -4.30 -13.58 11.05
N SER A 86 -4.76 -14.30 12.07
CA SER A 86 -6.00 -14.04 12.79
C SER A 86 -5.68 -13.43 14.15
N ARG A 87 -5.11 -12.21 14.14
CA ARG A 87 -4.79 -11.49 15.38
C ARG A 87 -5.99 -11.45 16.33
N MET A 88 -5.75 -11.90 17.55
CA MET A 88 -6.70 -11.85 18.65
C MET A 88 -6.35 -10.71 19.60
N CYS A 89 -7.32 -10.29 20.42
CA CYS A 89 -7.13 -9.28 21.45
C CYS A 89 -5.98 -9.66 22.40
N GLU A 90 -5.05 -8.74 22.62
CA GLU A 90 -3.89 -8.97 23.50
C GLU A 90 -4.30 -9.17 24.98
N GLY A 91 -5.34 -8.47 25.45
CA GLY A 91 -5.80 -8.58 26.84
C GLY A 91 -6.57 -9.86 27.20
N CYS A 92 -7.26 -10.52 26.25
CA CYS A 92 -8.09 -11.69 26.56
C CYS A 92 -7.89 -12.89 25.63
N SER A 93 -7.32 -12.71 24.44
CA SER A 93 -7.18 -13.74 23.41
C SER A 93 -8.48 -14.41 22.94
N LEU A 94 -9.66 -13.89 23.31
CA LEU A 94 -10.97 -14.47 22.99
C LEU A 94 -11.70 -13.78 21.83
N LYS A 95 -11.43 -12.49 21.60
CA LYS A 95 -12.14 -11.64 20.63
C LYS A 95 -11.17 -11.03 19.63
N ARG A 96 -11.64 -10.77 18.39
CA ARG A 96 -10.87 -9.96 17.44
C ARG A 96 -10.71 -8.53 17.96
N PRO A 97 -9.51 -7.95 17.87
CA PRO A 97 -9.30 -6.60 18.33
C PRO A 97 -9.93 -5.60 17.36
N SER A 98 -10.53 -4.56 17.91
CA SER A 98 -11.02 -3.38 17.18
C SER A 98 -10.48 -2.08 17.77
N PHE A 99 -9.97 -2.13 19.00
CA PHE A 99 -9.46 -0.98 19.74
C PHE A 99 -7.93 -0.91 19.71
N GLY A 100 -7.39 0.31 19.60
CA GLY A 100 -5.96 0.57 19.58
C GLY A 100 -5.67 2.06 19.83
N VAL A 101 -4.39 2.42 19.84
CA VAL A 101 -3.95 3.82 19.89
C VAL A 101 -4.22 4.52 18.56
N LYS A 102 -4.32 5.85 18.57
CA LYS A 102 -4.52 6.65 17.36
C LYS A 102 -3.46 6.30 16.31
N ASP A 103 -3.90 6.10 15.07
CA ASP A 103 -3.10 5.74 13.90
C ASP A 103 -2.34 4.38 13.99
N GLY A 104 -2.60 3.60 15.05
CA GLY A 104 -2.08 2.24 15.21
C GLY A 104 -3.02 1.14 14.71
N SER A 105 -2.52 -0.10 14.66
CA SER A 105 -3.36 -1.28 14.40
C SER A 105 -4.24 -1.64 15.61
N PRO A 106 -5.41 -2.27 15.40
CA PRO A 106 -6.20 -2.81 16.51
C PRO A 106 -5.41 -3.87 17.30
N THR A 107 -5.31 -3.70 18.62
CA THR A 107 -4.62 -4.63 19.53
C THR A 107 -5.55 -5.19 20.62
N HIS A 108 -6.60 -4.46 21.00
CA HIS A 108 -7.51 -4.82 22.08
C HIS A 108 -8.96 -4.94 21.59
N CYS A 109 -9.77 -5.74 22.27
CA CYS A 109 -11.23 -5.75 22.08
C CYS A 109 -11.89 -4.69 22.98
N GLY A 110 -13.19 -4.47 22.78
CA GLY A 110 -13.94 -3.46 23.55
C GLY A 110 -13.92 -3.65 25.06
N ASP A 111 -13.81 -4.90 25.53
CA ASP A 111 -13.75 -5.22 26.97
C ASP A 111 -12.35 -5.07 27.57
N CYS A 112 -11.30 -5.08 26.71
CA CYS A 112 -9.91 -4.98 27.14
C CYS A 112 -9.27 -3.63 26.80
N LYS A 113 -10.04 -2.68 26.26
CA LYS A 113 -9.52 -1.37 25.89
C LYS A 113 -9.10 -0.58 27.13
N THR A 114 -8.04 0.21 27.01
CA THR A 114 -7.70 1.23 28.03
C THR A 114 -8.35 2.57 27.68
N ALA A 115 -8.31 3.54 28.61
CA ALA A 115 -8.89 4.86 28.39
C ALA A 115 -8.28 5.64 27.21
N VAL A 116 -7.05 5.30 26.82
CA VAL A 116 -6.33 5.93 25.69
C VAL A 116 -6.70 5.28 24.35
N MET A 117 -7.31 4.08 24.37
CA MET A 117 -7.62 3.32 23.17
C MET A 117 -8.99 3.69 22.59
N ARG A 118 -9.06 3.80 21.27
CA ARG A 118 -10.28 4.03 20.49
C ARG A 118 -10.52 2.91 19.50
N ASP A 119 -11.75 2.77 18.99
CA ASP A 119 -12.01 1.83 17.90
C ASP A 119 -11.30 2.34 16.63
N VAL A 120 -10.24 1.64 16.22
CA VAL A 120 -9.42 1.94 15.04
C VAL A 120 -9.72 0.99 13.87
N ALA A 121 -10.50 -0.06 14.11
CA ALA A 121 -11.02 -0.92 13.05
C ALA A 121 -12.26 -0.31 12.38
N HIS A 122 -13.09 0.38 13.17
CA HIS A 122 -14.33 0.99 12.73
C HIS A 122 -14.33 2.48 13.08
N ASN A 123 -13.57 3.28 12.31
CA ASN A 123 -13.52 4.72 12.50
C ASN A 123 -14.94 5.33 12.46
N LYS A 124 -15.36 5.91 13.57
CA LYS A 124 -16.60 6.68 13.72
C LYS A 124 -16.27 8.14 14.01
N CYS A 125 -17.21 9.02 13.69
CA CYS A 125 -17.12 10.44 13.97
C CYS A 125 -16.86 10.66 15.47
N GLU A 126 -15.85 11.45 15.80
CA GLU A 126 -15.42 11.69 17.18
C GLU A 126 -16.48 12.46 17.99
N ALA A 127 -17.23 13.36 17.36
CA ALA A 127 -18.28 14.13 18.01
C ALA A 127 -19.59 13.34 18.28
N CYS A 128 -20.12 12.61 17.28
CA CYS A 128 -21.42 11.92 17.44
C CYS A 128 -21.31 10.41 17.67
N GLY A 129 -20.21 9.75 17.29
CA GLY A 129 -20.04 8.30 17.38
C GLY A 129 -20.96 7.48 16.47
N LEU A 130 -21.73 8.11 15.57
CA LEU A 130 -22.76 7.43 14.76
C LEU A 130 -22.35 7.23 13.29
N LYS A 131 -21.73 8.24 12.69
CA LYS A 131 -21.43 8.27 11.25
C LYS A 131 -19.95 8.02 10.96
N THR A 132 -19.63 7.45 9.80
CA THR A 132 -18.25 7.36 9.33
C THR A 132 -17.71 8.77 9.07
N PRO A 133 -16.53 9.12 9.60
CA PRO A 133 -15.97 10.44 9.39
C PRO A 133 -15.44 10.58 7.95
N THR A 134 -15.63 11.77 7.40
CA THR A 134 -15.07 12.20 6.11
C THR A 134 -14.39 13.56 6.21
N PHE A 135 -14.69 14.33 7.27
CA PHE A 135 -14.15 15.65 7.52
C PHE A 135 -13.00 15.60 8.53
N GLY A 136 -11.97 16.41 8.31
CA GLY A 136 -10.79 16.54 9.16
C GLY A 136 -10.07 17.87 8.92
N MET A 137 -8.97 18.08 9.65
CA MET A 137 -8.06 19.19 9.39
C MET A 137 -7.27 18.92 8.09
N GLU A 138 -6.71 19.97 7.48
CA GLU A 138 -5.80 19.82 6.32
C GLU A 138 -4.68 18.83 6.66
N ASP A 139 -4.39 17.93 5.72
CA ASP A 139 -3.42 16.81 5.84
C ASP A 139 -3.68 15.78 6.95
N GLY A 140 -4.83 15.87 7.62
CA GLY A 140 -5.23 14.98 8.70
C GLY A 140 -6.07 13.77 8.25
N SER A 141 -6.15 12.77 9.14
CA SER A 141 -7.17 11.71 9.01
C SER A 141 -8.58 12.27 9.26
N PRO A 142 -9.63 11.72 8.62
CA PRO A 142 -11.00 12.15 8.87
C PRO A 142 -11.42 11.79 10.30
N THR A 143 -11.85 12.79 11.06
CA THR A 143 -12.28 12.66 12.47
C THR A 143 -13.76 12.96 12.66
N HIS A 144 -14.37 13.77 11.80
CA HIS A 144 -15.75 14.23 11.92
C HIS A 144 -16.60 13.82 10.71
N CYS A 145 -17.90 13.65 10.91
CA CYS A 145 -18.86 13.54 9.81
C CYS A 145 -19.32 14.92 9.35
N GLY A 146 -20.04 14.98 8.22
CA GLY A 146 -20.51 16.25 7.65
C GLY A 146 -21.41 17.07 8.58
N ASP A 147 -22.14 16.42 9.48
CA ASP A 147 -23.02 17.10 10.44
C ASP A 147 -22.27 17.62 11.68
N CYS A 148 -21.07 17.10 11.93
CA CYS A 148 -20.28 17.42 13.12
C CYS A 148 -18.98 18.16 12.78
N LYS A 149 -18.76 18.53 11.53
CA LYS A 149 -17.57 19.30 11.11
C LYS A 149 -17.57 20.69 11.75
N THR A 150 -16.39 21.21 12.05
CA THR A 150 -16.21 22.64 12.37
C THR A 150 -15.93 23.45 11.11
N ALA A 151 -15.92 24.78 11.22
CA ALA A 151 -15.64 25.67 10.09
C ALA A 151 -14.24 25.45 9.48
N ASP A 152 -13.28 25.04 10.31
CA ASP A 152 -11.89 24.81 9.89
C ASP A 152 -11.66 23.41 9.27
N MET A 153 -12.69 22.55 9.25
CA MET A 153 -12.59 21.19 8.72
C MET A 153 -13.03 21.11 7.26
N SER A 154 -12.29 20.32 6.47
CA SER A 154 -12.60 20.02 5.07
C SER A 154 -12.87 18.52 4.88
N ASP A 155 -13.56 18.14 3.80
CA ASP A 155 -13.74 16.72 3.45
C ASP A 155 -12.39 16.18 2.92
N VAL A 156 -11.64 15.55 3.82
CA VAL A 156 -10.31 14.99 3.54
C VAL A 156 -10.37 13.61 2.88
N ARG A 157 -11.56 13.00 2.83
CA ARG A 157 -11.76 11.69 2.20
C ARG A 157 -12.25 11.81 0.76
N ASN A 158 -13.12 12.78 0.50
CA ASN A 158 -13.72 13.05 -0.80
C ASN A 158 -13.37 14.47 -1.24
N ASN A 159 -12.07 14.78 -1.27
CA ASN A 159 -11.59 16.09 -1.66
C ASN A 159 -12.18 16.51 -3.02
N LYS A 160 -12.61 17.76 -3.12
CA LYS A 160 -13.13 18.32 -4.37
C LYS A 160 -12.19 19.40 -4.87
N CYS A 161 -12.21 19.64 -6.17
CA CYS A 161 -11.49 20.73 -6.81
C CYS A 161 -11.75 22.05 -6.07
N LYS A 162 -10.70 22.73 -5.61
CA LYS A 162 -10.79 23.98 -4.83
C LYS A 162 -11.53 25.09 -5.58
N ASP A 163 -11.40 25.16 -6.91
CA ASP A 163 -12.13 26.13 -7.74
C ASP A 163 -13.60 25.78 -7.99
N CYS A 164 -13.88 24.68 -8.70
CA CYS A 164 -15.25 24.38 -9.12
C CYS A 164 -16.07 23.64 -8.08
N GLY A 165 -15.46 22.91 -7.14
CA GLY A 165 -16.17 22.07 -6.16
C GLY A 165 -16.96 20.89 -6.76
N LEU A 166 -16.82 20.61 -8.06
CA LEU A 166 -17.63 19.60 -8.76
C LEU A 166 -16.88 18.29 -9.00
N LYS A 167 -15.58 18.35 -9.29
CA LYS A 167 -14.77 17.21 -9.73
C LYS A 167 -13.73 16.85 -8.67
N GLN A 168 -13.36 15.56 -8.62
CA GLN A 168 -12.19 15.12 -7.86
C GLN A 168 -10.94 15.79 -8.43
N PRO A 169 -10.08 16.38 -7.59
CA PRO A 169 -8.87 17.01 -8.06
C PRO A 169 -7.86 15.95 -8.49
N SER A 170 -7.11 16.27 -9.53
CA SER A 170 -5.98 15.46 -10.00
C SER A 170 -4.76 16.31 -10.34
N PHE A 171 -4.92 17.63 -10.38
CA PHE A 171 -3.90 18.60 -10.71
C PHE A 171 -3.44 19.35 -9.46
N GLY A 172 -2.13 19.54 -9.32
CA GLY A 172 -1.47 20.21 -8.21
C GLY A 172 -0.11 20.76 -8.62
N THR A 173 0.58 21.41 -7.68
CA THR A 173 1.96 21.86 -7.86
C THR A 173 2.92 20.67 -7.78
N GLU A 174 4.20 20.85 -8.11
CA GLU A 174 5.13 19.73 -8.29
C GLU A 174 5.23 18.78 -7.09
N GLU A 175 5.11 19.30 -5.87
CA GLU A 175 5.22 18.57 -4.60
C GLU A 175 3.93 18.60 -3.77
N GLY A 176 2.86 19.20 -4.32
CA GLY A 176 1.61 19.40 -3.60
C GLY A 176 0.58 18.31 -3.86
N ASP A 177 -0.38 18.21 -2.94
CA ASP A 177 -1.57 17.40 -3.13
C ASP A 177 -2.42 17.88 -4.32
N PRO A 178 -3.22 16.99 -4.94
CA PRO A 178 -4.14 17.38 -5.98
C PRO A 178 -5.19 18.33 -5.40
N THR A 179 -5.23 19.56 -5.93
CA THR A 179 -6.14 20.62 -5.48
C THR A 179 -7.13 21.03 -6.56
N HIS A 180 -6.81 20.84 -7.84
CA HIS A 180 -7.63 21.28 -8.97
C HIS A 180 -7.99 20.11 -9.89
N CYS A 181 -9.10 20.22 -10.61
CA CYS A 181 -9.44 19.27 -11.67
C CYS A 181 -8.81 19.71 -13.00
N GLY A 182 -8.92 18.87 -14.04
CA GLY A 182 -8.34 19.17 -15.35
C GLY A 182 -8.87 20.43 -16.02
N ASP A 183 -10.09 20.85 -15.69
CA ASP A 183 -10.71 22.05 -16.25
C ASP A 183 -10.34 23.33 -15.47
N CYS A 184 -9.92 23.17 -14.21
CA CYS A 184 -9.56 24.26 -13.31
C CYS A 184 -8.05 24.36 -13.07
N LYS A 185 -7.23 23.61 -13.83
CA LYS A 185 -5.78 23.68 -13.67
C LYS A 185 -5.25 25.02 -14.18
N THR A 186 -4.26 25.57 -13.49
CA THR A 186 -3.45 26.69 -13.98
C THR A 186 -2.21 26.19 -14.73
N SER A 187 -1.50 27.07 -15.43
CA SER A 187 -0.33 26.71 -16.25
C SER A 187 0.82 26.06 -15.46
N ASN A 188 0.93 26.35 -14.16
CA ASN A 188 1.91 25.78 -13.24
C ASN A 188 1.45 24.46 -12.58
N MET A 189 0.25 23.95 -12.88
CA MET A 189 -0.26 22.72 -12.29
C MET A 189 -0.11 21.53 -13.24
N ARG A 190 0.34 20.41 -12.68
CA ARG A 190 0.47 19.12 -13.37
C ARG A 190 -0.45 18.07 -12.75
N ASN A 191 -0.78 17.03 -13.51
CA ASN A 191 -1.51 15.90 -12.96
C ASN A 191 -0.60 15.14 -11.99
N VAL A 192 -0.88 15.24 -10.69
CA VAL A 192 -0.09 14.61 -9.62
C VAL A 192 -0.61 13.23 -9.22
N VAL A 193 -1.85 12.89 -9.64
CA VAL A 193 -2.48 11.59 -9.37
C VAL A 193 -2.14 10.57 -10.46
N SER A 194 -2.36 10.93 -11.72
CA SER A 194 -2.03 10.12 -12.89
C SER A 194 -0.88 10.77 -13.63
N ILE A 195 0.33 10.44 -13.17
CA ILE A 195 1.56 10.91 -13.80
C ILE A 195 1.71 10.23 -15.15
N LEU A 196 1.73 11.03 -16.21
CA LEU A 196 1.91 10.58 -17.59
C LEU A 196 3.23 11.13 -18.13
N CYS A 197 3.80 10.43 -19.10
CA CYS A 197 5.04 10.80 -19.77
C CYS A 197 4.90 12.21 -20.36
N GLU A 198 5.83 13.10 -20.03
CA GLU A 198 5.77 14.51 -20.42
C GLU A 198 5.79 14.70 -21.94
N ARG A 199 6.52 13.84 -22.66
CA ARG A 199 6.63 13.92 -24.12
C ARG A 199 5.41 13.42 -24.89
N CYS A 200 4.84 12.27 -24.50
CA CYS A 200 3.76 11.65 -25.27
C CYS A 200 2.39 11.75 -24.60
N GLY A 201 2.31 11.96 -23.29
CA GLY A 201 1.05 12.03 -22.54
C GLY A 201 0.27 10.71 -22.47
N LEU A 202 0.83 9.58 -22.93
CA LEU A 202 0.10 8.32 -23.09
C LEU A 202 0.48 7.23 -22.09
N LYS A 203 1.70 7.26 -21.57
CA LYS A 203 2.27 6.16 -20.77
C LYS A 203 2.77 6.66 -19.43
N THR A 204 2.64 5.86 -18.37
CA THR A 204 3.26 6.17 -17.07
C THR A 204 4.77 6.27 -17.24
N PRO A 205 5.42 7.34 -16.77
CA PRO A 205 6.85 7.51 -16.90
C PRO A 205 7.61 6.62 -15.91
N SER A 206 8.76 6.12 -16.34
CA SER A 206 9.72 5.38 -15.51
C SER A 206 11.14 5.93 -15.62
N PHE A 207 11.42 6.73 -16.65
CA PHE A 207 12.73 7.29 -16.96
C PHE A 207 12.81 8.77 -16.54
N GLY A 208 13.97 9.19 -16.05
CA GLY A 208 14.25 10.55 -15.62
C GLY A 208 15.76 10.78 -15.45
N VAL A 209 16.14 12.02 -15.12
CA VAL A 209 17.52 12.39 -14.80
C VAL A 209 17.93 11.85 -13.42
N GLU A 210 19.24 11.86 -13.14
CA GLU A 210 19.79 11.41 -11.86
C GLU A 210 19.07 12.04 -10.66
N ASP A 211 18.60 11.21 -9.73
CA ASP A 211 17.83 11.60 -8.51
C ASP A 211 16.51 12.36 -8.75
N GLY A 212 16.06 12.44 -10.00
CA GLY A 212 14.79 13.05 -10.37
C GLY A 212 13.58 12.10 -10.28
N ARG A 213 12.39 12.70 -10.33
CA ARG A 213 11.13 11.97 -10.51
C ARG A 213 11.06 11.38 -11.93
N PRO A 214 10.39 10.23 -12.15
CA PRO A 214 10.11 9.74 -13.50
C PRO A 214 9.32 10.77 -14.31
N SER A 215 9.84 11.18 -15.47
CA SER A 215 9.23 12.16 -16.38
C SER A 215 8.91 11.58 -17.76
N HIS A 216 9.68 10.58 -18.21
CA HIS A 216 9.56 9.99 -19.54
C HIS A 216 9.24 8.49 -19.47
N CYS A 217 8.48 7.98 -20.44
CA CYS A 217 8.33 6.55 -20.65
C CYS A 217 9.51 5.98 -21.45
N GLY A 218 9.63 4.65 -21.51
CA GLY A 218 10.74 3.98 -22.20
C GLY A 218 10.91 4.35 -23.68
N ASP A 219 9.83 4.69 -24.37
CA ASP A 219 9.88 5.11 -25.79
C ASP A 219 10.22 6.60 -25.96
N CYS A 220 10.12 7.38 -24.89
CA CYS A 220 10.31 8.82 -24.91
C CYS A 220 11.60 9.28 -24.22
N LYS A 221 12.33 8.36 -23.58
CA LYS A 221 13.57 8.65 -22.88
C LYS A 221 14.62 9.22 -23.82
N THR A 222 15.47 10.10 -23.30
CA THR A 222 16.68 10.58 -23.96
C THR A 222 17.90 9.80 -23.44
N ALA A 223 19.07 9.99 -24.06
CA ALA A 223 20.28 9.21 -23.74
C ALA A 223 20.79 9.44 -22.30
N ASP A 224 20.48 10.60 -21.72
CA ASP A 224 20.79 11.04 -20.37
C ASP A 224 19.79 10.56 -19.30
N MET A 225 18.68 9.94 -19.70
CA MET A 225 17.65 9.47 -18.77
C MET A 225 17.83 8.00 -18.40
N ARG A 226 17.78 7.72 -17.09
CA ARG A 226 17.82 6.37 -16.51
C ARG A 226 16.47 5.99 -15.92
N ASP A 227 16.22 4.69 -15.73
CA ASP A 227 15.03 4.25 -15.00
C ASP A 227 15.18 4.66 -13.53
N VAL A 228 14.35 5.62 -13.11
CA VAL A 228 14.34 6.18 -11.74
C VAL A 228 13.11 5.72 -10.95
N ALA A 229 12.13 5.09 -11.62
CA ALA A 229 10.97 4.49 -10.96
C ALA A 229 11.31 3.14 -10.34
N ASN A 230 12.13 2.34 -11.02
CA ASN A 230 12.58 1.04 -10.56
C ASN A 230 14.03 1.17 -10.09
N LYS A 231 14.22 1.58 -8.82
CA LYS A 231 15.54 1.51 -8.19
C LYS A 231 15.98 0.04 -8.17
N THR A 232 16.84 -0.34 -9.10
CA THR A 232 17.57 -1.60 -9.04
C THR A 232 18.50 -1.51 -7.84
N CYS A 233 18.09 -2.12 -6.74
CA CYS A 233 18.99 -2.52 -5.66
C CYS A 233 19.74 -3.79 -6.09
#